data_AF-A0A972AQ27-F1
#
_entry.id   AF-A0A972AQ27-F1
#
_cell.length_a   1.000
_cell.length_b   1.000
_cell.length_c   1.000
_cell.angle_alpha   90.00
_cell.angle_beta   90.00
_cell.angle_gamma   90.00
#
_symmetry.space_group_name_H-M   'P 1'
#
loop_
_entity.id
_entity.type
_entity.pdbx_description
1 polymer ?
#
loop_
_entity_poly.entity_id
_entity_poly.type
_entity_poly.pdbx_seq_one_letter_code
_entity_poly.pdbx_strand_id
1 'polypeptide(L)'
;MLLKIKIGNGNPYDTALLAGSLLGISGFLSRYLETHYSFQKRPHIVIYPSFTAKIFYFDFFLEFKANALRLLYMGIYLAAFLLAGRCLKNAGASNPRLNENSHGEFKRNGGC
;
A
#
# COMPACT_ATOMS: atom_id res chain seq x y z
N MET A 1 1.04 -10.72 -12.21
CA MET A 1 2.09 -10.00 -11.44
C MET A 1 3.45 -10.49 -11.92
N LEU A 2 4.37 -9.56 -12.22
CA LEU A 2 5.74 -9.86 -12.62
C LEU A 2 6.71 -9.04 -11.76
N LEU A 3 7.66 -9.70 -11.11
CA LEU A 3 8.71 -9.07 -10.33
C LEU A 3 10.06 -9.44 -10.94
N LYS A 4 10.88 -8.44 -11.29
CA LYS A 4 12.25 -8.67 -11.78
C LYS A 4 13.24 -8.06 -10.81
N ILE A 5 14.24 -8.84 -10.42
CA ILE A 5 15.31 -8.41 -9.53
C ILE A 5 16.63 -8.71 -10.23
N LYS A 6 17.49 -7.71 -10.38
CA LYS A 6 18.86 -7.91 -10.86
C LYS A 6 19.83 -7.49 -9.77
N ILE A 7 20.69 -8.41 -9.34
CA ILE A 7 21.61 -8.21 -8.23
C ILE A 7 23.03 -8.59 -8.60
N GLY A 8 23.98 -7.75 -8.25
CA GLY A 8 25.40 -7.96 -8.50
C GLY A 8 26.24 -7.28 -7.43
N ASN A 9 27.28 -7.97 -6.95
CA ASN A 9 28.19 -7.42 -5.94
C ASN A 9 29.65 -7.30 -6.46
N GLY A 10 29.89 -7.55 -7.74
CA GLY A 10 31.23 -7.53 -8.35
C GLY A 10 32.14 -8.71 -7.94
N ASN A 11 31.83 -9.39 -6.83
CA ASN A 11 32.38 -10.70 -6.49
C ASN A 11 31.45 -11.81 -7.01
N PRO A 12 31.91 -12.71 -7.88
CA PRO A 12 31.07 -13.77 -8.45
C PRO A 12 30.56 -14.77 -7.42
N TYR A 13 31.36 -15.09 -6.39
CA TYR A 13 30.96 -16.02 -5.33
C TYR A 13 29.76 -15.47 -4.52
N ASP A 14 29.90 -14.24 -4.02
CA ASP A 14 28.85 -13.59 -3.24
C ASP A 14 27.59 -13.34 -4.08
N THR A 15 27.76 -12.99 -5.35
CA THR A 15 26.63 -12.76 -6.28
C THR A 15 25.86 -14.06 -6.54
N ALA A 16 26.55 -15.19 -6.70
CA ALA A 16 25.91 -16.49 -6.89
C ALA A 16 25.14 -16.95 -5.64
N LEU A 17 25.72 -16.74 -4.45
CA LEU A 17 25.08 -17.10 -3.19
C LEU A 17 23.82 -16.25 -2.92
N LEU A 18 23.91 -14.94 -3.17
CA LEU A 18 22.75 -14.04 -3.10
C LEU A 18 21.68 -14.39 -4.13
N ALA A 19 22.03 -14.55 -5.40
CA ALA A 19 21.05 -14.87 -6.44
C ALA A 19 20.38 -16.24 -6.20
N GLY A 20 21.14 -17.25 -5.76
CA GLY A 20 20.63 -18.58 -5.43
C GLY A 20 19.67 -18.57 -4.24
N SER A 21 20.03 -17.88 -3.16
CA SER A 21 19.13 -17.72 -2.00
C SER A 21 17.84 -16.97 -2.36
N LEU A 22 17.94 -15.88 -3.12
CA LEU A 22 16.78 -15.15 -3.62
C LEU A 22 15.90 -16.04 -4.51
N LEU A 23 16.49 -16.88 -5.37
CA LEU A 23 15.75 -17.81 -6.23
C LEU A 23 14.94 -18.80 -5.38
N GLY A 24 15.55 -19.35 -4.33
CA GLY A 24 14.84 -20.20 -3.37
C GLY A 24 13.64 -19.49 -2.74
N ILE A 25 13.86 -18.28 -2.20
CA ILE A 25 12.80 -17.47 -1.57
C ILE A 25 11.70 -17.12 -2.58
N SER A 26 12.06 -16.87 -3.85
CA SER A 26 11.12 -16.49 -4.89
C SER A 26 10.08 -17.57 -5.20
N GLY A 27 10.47 -18.84 -5.13
CA GLY A 27 9.56 -19.98 -5.32
C GLY A 27 8.55 -20.08 -4.18
N PHE A 28 9.02 -19.97 -2.93
CA PHE A 28 8.16 -19.94 -1.76
C PHE A 28 7.19 -18.76 -1.78
N LEU A 29 7.68 -17.57 -2.10
CA LEU A 29 6.88 -16.35 -2.13
C LEU A 29 5.81 -16.43 -3.22
N SER A 30 6.16 -16.93 -4.41
CA SER A 30 5.21 -17.11 -5.52
C SER A 30 4.09 -18.08 -5.16
N ARG A 31 4.42 -19.20 -4.48
CA ARG A 31 3.44 -20.19 -4.03
C ARG A 31 2.57 -19.69 -2.88
N TYR A 32 3.16 -18.95 -1.94
CA TYR A 32 2.42 -18.27 -0.87
C TYR A 32 1.40 -17.28 -1.45
N LEU A 33 1.84 -16.45 -2.39
CA LEU A 33 0.99 -15.49 -3.10
C LEU A 33 -0.14 -16.20 -3.86
N GLU A 34 0.16 -17.29 -4.57
CA GLU A 34 -0.85 -18.09 -5.28
C GLU A 34 -1.91 -18.69 -4.33
N THR A 35 -1.53 -19.02 -3.09
CA THR A 35 -2.44 -19.62 -2.11
C THR A 35 -3.35 -18.57 -1.45
N HIS A 36 -2.82 -17.38 -1.17
CA HIS A 36 -3.55 -16.33 -0.46
C HIS A 36 -4.32 -15.37 -1.36
N TYR A 37 -3.98 -15.29 -2.66
CA TYR A 37 -4.57 -14.34 -3.58
C TYR A 37 -5.00 -15.03 -4.88
N SER A 38 -6.18 -14.63 -5.39
CA SER A 38 -6.65 -15.07 -6.70
C SER A 38 -5.98 -14.26 -7.82
N PHE A 39 -4.95 -14.84 -8.44
CA PHE A 39 -4.31 -14.26 -9.62
C PHE A 39 -4.83 -14.91 -10.91
N GLN A 40 -5.13 -14.11 -11.95
CA GLN A 40 -5.46 -14.64 -13.29
C GLN A 40 -4.27 -15.37 -13.95
N LYS A 41 -3.04 -14.97 -13.62
CA LYS A 41 -1.80 -15.59 -14.07
C LYS A 41 -0.88 -15.75 -12.87
N ARG A 42 -0.19 -16.89 -12.80
CA ARG A 42 0.78 -17.16 -11.74
C ARG A 42 1.74 -15.98 -11.55
N PRO A 43 1.97 -15.53 -10.30
CA PRO A 43 2.97 -14.52 -10.04
C PRO A 43 4.34 -15.05 -10.45
N HIS A 44 5.05 -14.29 -11.28
CA HIS A 44 6.34 -14.70 -11.81
C HIS A 44 7.42 -13.79 -11.22
N ILE A 45 8.36 -14.37 -10.49
CA ILE A 45 9.51 -13.67 -9.93
C ILE A 45 10.74 -14.13 -10.70
N VAL A 46 11.47 -13.18 -11.30
CA VAL A 46 12.67 -13.46 -12.09
C VAL A 46 13.86 -12.77 -11.45
N ILE A 47 14.90 -13.55 -11.19
CA ILE A 47 16.13 -13.06 -10.56
C ILE A 47 17.29 -13.24 -11.54
N TYR A 48 17.98 -12.14 -11.81
CA TYR A 48 19.12 -12.09 -12.72
C TYR A 48 20.40 -11.73 -11.94
N PRO A 49 21.38 -12.63 -11.84
CA PRO A 49 22.67 -12.27 -11.28
C PRO A 49 23.46 -11.36 -12.24
N SER A 50 24.18 -10.39 -11.68
CA SER A 50 25.06 -9.46 -12.38
C SER A 50 26.47 -9.61 -11.84
N PHE A 51 27.29 -10.45 -12.48
CA PHE A 51 28.63 -10.77 -11.98
C PHE A 51 29.66 -9.66 -12.19
N THR A 52 29.41 -8.76 -13.15
CA THR A 52 30.40 -7.77 -13.61
C THR A 52 30.29 -6.43 -12.90
N ALA A 53 29.14 -6.10 -12.34
CA ALA A 53 28.87 -4.77 -11.80
C ALA A 53 28.08 -4.83 -10.48
N LYS A 54 28.44 -3.93 -9.55
CA LYS A 54 27.75 -3.73 -8.26
C LYS A 54 26.44 -3.00 -8.50
N ILE A 55 25.35 -3.75 -8.60
CA ILE A 55 24.07 -3.24 -9.06
C ILE A 55 22.93 -3.95 -8.32
N PHE A 56 21.93 -3.18 -7.90
CA PHE A 56 20.65 -3.69 -7.46
C PHE A 56 19.54 -2.99 -8.24
N TYR A 57 18.85 -3.72 -9.12
CA TYR A 57 17.67 -3.26 -9.83
C TYR A 57 16.45 -4.07 -9.40
N PHE A 58 15.33 -3.39 -9.25
CA PHE A 58 14.07 -3.96 -8.82
C PHE A 58 12.94 -3.35 -9.66
N ASP A 59 12.27 -4.19 -10.44
CA ASP A 59 11.08 -3.81 -11.21
C ASP A 59 9.88 -4.63 -10.72
N PHE A 60 8.80 -3.93 -10.36
CA PHE A 60 7.56 -4.54 -9.93
C PHE A 60 6.41 -4.13 -10.86
N PHE A 61 5.79 -5.12 -11.50
CA PHE A 61 4.68 -4.94 -12.42
C PHE A 61 3.43 -5.67 -11.94
N LEU A 62 2.37 -4.90 -11.69
CA LEU A 62 1.11 -5.39 -11.15
C LEU A 62 -0.05 -4.89 -12.00
N GLU A 63 -0.77 -5.82 -12.61
CA GLU A 63 -1.92 -5.54 -13.47
C GLU A 63 -3.18 -5.99 -12.74
N PHE A 64 -4.12 -5.07 -12.54
CA PHE A 64 -5.40 -5.34 -11.91
C PHE A 64 -6.53 -5.09 -12.90
N LYS A 65 -7.45 -6.05 -12.99
CA LYS A 65 -8.75 -5.83 -13.62
C LYS A 65 -9.75 -5.46 -12.54
N ALA A 66 -10.20 -4.22 -12.59
CA ALA A 66 -11.23 -3.72 -11.70
C ALA A 66 -12.38 -3.13 -12.52
N ASN A 67 -13.60 -3.33 -12.04
CA ASN A 67 -14.78 -2.74 -12.66
C ASN A 67 -14.83 -1.26 -12.30
N ALA A 68 -14.74 -0.36 -13.29
CA ALA A 68 -14.60 1.08 -13.09
C ALA A 68 -15.72 1.68 -12.23
N LEU A 69 -16.96 1.19 -12.39
CA LEU A 69 -18.13 1.58 -11.59
C LEU A 69 -17.96 1.24 -10.10
N ARG A 70 -17.39 0.08 -9.80
CA ARG A 70 -17.18 -0.37 -8.41
C ARG A 70 -16.02 0.39 -7.76
N LEU A 71 -15.00 0.76 -8.54
CA LEU A 71 -13.92 1.64 -8.10
C LEU A 71 -14.42 3.05 -7.80
N LEU A 72 -15.26 3.62 -8.67
CA LEU A 72 -15.88 4.93 -8.44
C LEU A 72 -16.77 4.92 -7.19
N TYR A 73 -17.62 3.91 -7.04
CA TYR A 73 -18.47 3.77 -5.86
C TYR A 73 -17.66 3.66 -4.57
N MET A 74 -16.63 2.81 -4.55
CA MET A 74 -15.74 2.67 -3.38
C MET A 74 -14.93 3.94 -3.13
N GLY A 75 -14.49 4.64 -4.17
CA GLY A 75 -13.80 5.93 -4.05
C GLY A 75 -14.68 7.01 -3.44
N ILE A 76 -15.94 7.12 -3.89
CA ILE A 76 -16.94 8.04 -3.31
C ILE A 76 -17.24 7.66 -1.86
N TYR A 77 -17.38 6.37 -1.57
CA TYR A 77 -17.63 5.88 -0.20
C TYR A 77 -16.45 6.19 0.73
N LEU A 78 -15.21 5.97 0.30
CA LEU A 78 -14.01 6.29 1.07
C LEU A 78 -13.86 7.80 1.27
N ALA A 79 -14.13 8.61 0.23
CA ALA A 79 -14.12 10.05 0.33
C ALA A 79 -15.18 10.54 1.32
N ALA A 80 -16.40 9.99 1.26
CA ALA A 80 -17.46 10.29 2.21
C ALA A 80 -17.10 9.86 3.65
N PHE A 81 -16.46 8.70 3.83
CA PHE A 81 -16.00 8.23 5.14
C PHE A 81 -14.87 9.11 5.70
N LEU A 82 -13.91 9.52 4.88
CA LEU A 82 -12.82 10.42 5.28
C LEU A 82 -13.32 11.83 5.57
N LEU A 83 -14.30 12.32 4.80
CA LEU A 83 -14.98 13.60 5.05
C LEU A 83 -15.84 13.52 6.31
N ALA A 84 -16.57 12.43 6.54
CA ALA A 84 -17.32 12.19 7.76
C ALA A 84 -16.40 12.06 8.98
N GLY A 85 -15.23 11.43 8.85
CA GLY A 85 -14.21 11.36 9.89
C GLY A 85 -13.55 12.71 10.19
N ARG A 86 -13.39 13.59 9.18
CA ARG A 86 -13.00 14.99 9.37
C ARG A 86 -14.12 15.82 10.02
N CYS A 87 -15.38 15.60 9.63
CA CYS A 87 -16.53 16.21 10.28
C CYS A 87 -16.66 15.73 11.74
N LEU A 88 -16.36 14.47 12.06
CA LEU A 88 -16.36 13.95 13.44
C LEU A 88 -15.18 14.50 14.26
N LYS A 89 -13.99 14.64 13.67
CA LYS A 89 -12.87 15.34 14.32
C LYS A 89 -13.16 16.81 14.58
N ASN A 90 -13.93 17.47 13.71
CA ASN A 90 -14.38 18.85 13.90
C ASN A 90 -15.69 18.97 14.71
N ALA A 91 -16.46 17.90 14.86
CA ALA A 91 -17.61 17.81 15.76
C ALA A 91 -17.19 17.49 17.21
N GLY A 92 -15.98 16.97 17.39
CA GLY A 92 -15.31 16.81 18.69
C GLY A 92 -14.80 18.14 19.28
N ALA A 93 -15.65 19.16 19.31
CA ALA A 93 -15.46 20.35 20.14
C ALA A 93 -16.78 20.91 20.70
N SER A 94 -17.91 20.22 20.55
CA SER A 94 -19.07 20.49 21.41
C SER A 94 -18.91 19.66 22.68
N ASN A 95 -18.08 20.15 23.60
CA ASN A 95 -18.24 19.85 25.01
C ASN A 95 -19.74 20.03 25.37
N PRO A 96 -20.47 19.00 25.85
CA PRO A 96 -21.61 19.24 26.71
C PRO A 96 -21.03 19.66 28.06
N ARG A 97 -20.42 20.85 28.11
CA ARG A 97 -20.10 21.49 29.38
C ARG A 97 -21.45 21.68 30.04
N LEU A 98 -21.63 20.88 31.10
CA LEU A 98 -22.44 21.19 32.26
C LEU A 98 -22.82 22.67 32.27
N ASN A 99 -24.13 22.89 32.13
CA ASN A 99 -24.80 24.13 32.37
C ASN A 99 -24.54 24.56 33.82
N GLU A 100 -23.42 25.23 34.06
CA GLU A 100 -23.14 25.95 35.29
C GLU A 100 -22.62 27.35 34.93
N ASN A 101 -23.35 28.34 35.44
CA ASN A 101 -23.03 29.76 35.52
C ASN A 101 -23.20 30.64 34.26
N SER A 102 -24.36 31.32 34.26
CA SER A 102 -24.52 32.78 34.33
C SER A 102 -23.39 33.67 33.79
N HIS A 103 -23.82 34.57 32.90
CA HIS A 103 -23.17 35.81 32.44
C HIS A 103 -22.13 35.73 31.31
N GLY A 104 -22.46 36.43 30.22
CA GLY A 104 -21.48 36.99 29.29
C GLY A 104 -21.49 36.31 27.93
N GLU A 105 -22.13 37.00 26.98
CA GLU A 105 -21.99 36.93 25.53
C GLU A 105 -20.87 36.03 24.96
N PHE A 106 -21.17 35.22 23.94
CA PHE A 106 -20.41 35.29 22.69
C PHE A 106 -21.18 34.70 21.50
N LYS A 107 -21.01 35.38 20.38
CA LYS A 107 -21.81 35.37 19.16
C LYS A 107 -21.83 34.02 18.42
N ARG A 108 -23.03 33.66 17.98
CA ARG A 108 -23.33 32.70 16.91
C ARG A 108 -22.88 33.29 15.58
N ASN A 109 -22.05 32.61 14.79
CA ASN A 109 -21.91 32.92 13.35
C ASN A 109 -21.27 31.78 12.54
N GLY A 110 -21.96 31.43 11.43
CA GLY A 110 -21.50 30.61 10.29
C GLY A 110 -21.42 29.11 10.56
N GLY A 111 -22.18 28.21 9.91
CA GLY A 111 -22.67 28.22 8.54
C GLY A 111 -21.80 27.27 7.71
N CYS A 112 -22.30 26.03 7.54
CA CYS A 112 -21.87 24.91 6.69
C CYS A 112 -20.41 24.82 6.23
#